data_AF-A0A538EEZ6-F1
#
_entry.id   AF-A0A538EEZ6-F1
#
_cell.length_a   1.000
_cell.length_b   1.000
_cell.length_c   1.000
_cell.angle_alpha   90.00
_cell.angle_beta   90.00
_cell.angle_gamma   90.00
#
_symmetry.space_group_name_H-M   'P 1'
#
loop_
_entity.id
_entity.type
_entity.pdbx_description
1 polymer ?
#
loop_
_entity_poly.entity_id
_entity_poly.type
_entity_poly.pdbx_seq_one_letter_code
_entity_poly.pdbx_strand_id
1 'polypeptide(L)'
;MESRAKAFGHAIHPMLIVFPLGLLATAVVFDILWLITHRAGFPVAASYAIAAGVIGGLLAAVFGLIDWLAIPTGTRAKQVGLLHGGGNVVVTVLFAVSWLLRSAAGNGWRPSVLALVCSFA
;
A
#
# COMPACT_ATOMS: atom_id res chain seq x y z
N MET A 1 -17.40 17.78 1.52
CA MET A 1 -17.51 16.99 2.76
C MET A 1 -16.24 17.20 3.54
N GLU A 2 -16.35 17.58 4.80
CA GLU A 2 -15.19 17.66 5.69
C GLU A 2 -14.92 16.29 6.32
N SER A 3 -13.64 15.91 6.41
CA SER A 3 -13.19 14.71 7.15
C SER A 3 -13.52 14.86 8.63
N ARG A 4 -13.93 13.75 9.27
CA ARG A 4 -14.19 13.72 10.72
C ARG A 4 -12.92 13.52 11.52
N ALA A 5 -11.92 12.85 10.94
CA ALA A 5 -10.62 12.64 11.57
C ALA A 5 -9.63 13.73 11.15
N LYS A 6 -9.46 14.74 12.00
CA LYS A 6 -8.53 15.87 11.75
C LYS A 6 -7.38 15.91 12.75
N ALA A 7 -6.20 16.27 12.27
CA ALA A 7 -5.05 16.65 13.08
C ALA A 7 -4.51 17.99 12.58
N PHE A 8 -4.20 18.92 13.48
CA PHE A 8 -3.73 20.26 13.13
C PHE A 8 -4.62 21.01 12.11
N GLY A 9 -5.94 20.76 12.13
CA GLY A 9 -6.90 21.36 11.19
C GLY A 9 -7.02 20.67 9.82
N HIS A 10 -6.24 19.61 9.57
CA HIS A 10 -6.18 18.92 8.29
C HIS A 10 -6.70 17.49 8.41
N ALA A 11 -7.29 16.96 7.33
CA ALA A 11 -7.77 15.59 7.28
C ALA A 11 -6.59 14.60 7.38
N ILE A 12 -6.68 13.65 8.31
CA ILE A 12 -5.59 12.70 8.59
C ILE A 12 -5.42 11.72 7.42
N HIS A 13 -6.52 11.23 6.85
CA HIS A 13 -6.45 10.24 5.76
C HIS A 13 -5.67 10.76 4.54
N PRO A 14 -5.95 11.95 3.96
CA PRO A 14 -5.15 12.52 2.87
C PRO A 14 -3.68 12.78 3.21
N MET A 15 -3.35 13.03 4.49
CA MET A 15 -1.96 13.15 4.92
C MET A 15 -1.24 11.81 4.92
N LEU A 16 -1.93 10.71 5.28
CA LEU A 16 -1.33 9.40 5.40
C LEU A 16 -1.20 8.65 4.07
N ILE A 17 -2.10 8.85 3.12
CA ILE A 17 -2.08 8.10 1.84
C ILE A 17 -0.82 8.34 1.00
N VAL A 18 -0.07 9.42 1.24
CA VAL A 18 1.18 9.69 0.50
C VAL A 18 2.26 8.65 0.77
N PHE A 19 2.27 8.06 1.98
CA PHE A 19 3.21 7.02 2.38
C PHE A 19 3.02 5.71 1.60
N PRO A 20 1.86 5.01 1.69
CA PRO A 20 1.64 3.79 0.92
C PRO A 20 1.78 4.03 -0.58
N LEU A 21 1.25 5.14 -1.10
CA LEU A 21 1.33 5.45 -2.52
C LEU A 21 2.78 5.56 -3.01
N GLY A 22 3.61 6.35 -2.31
CA GLY A 22 5.01 6.53 -2.67
C GLY A 22 5.85 5.27 -2.45
N LEU A 23 5.69 4.61 -1.30
CA LEU A 23 6.53 3.48 -0.91
C LEU A 23 6.24 2.22 -1.74
N LEU A 24 4.98 1.88 -1.98
CA LEU A 24 4.63 0.71 -2.78
C LEU A 24 5.01 0.91 -4.25
N ALA A 25 4.80 2.10 -4.81
CA ALA A 25 5.26 2.43 -6.17
C ALA A 25 6.79 2.36 -6.28
N THR A 26 7.52 2.88 -5.29
CA THR A 26 8.99 2.82 -5.26
C THR A 26 9.49 1.38 -5.13
N ALA A 27 8.79 0.51 -4.41
CA ALA A 27 9.15 -0.91 -4.34
C ALA A 27 9.09 -1.59 -5.70
N VAL A 28 8.08 -1.28 -6.53
CA VAL A 28 7.98 -1.80 -7.91
C VAL A 28 9.17 -1.30 -8.75
N VAL A 29 9.56 -0.04 -8.60
CA VAL A 29 10.76 0.50 -9.27
C VAL A 29 12.01 -0.28 -8.85
N PHE A 30 12.18 -0.58 -7.56
CA PHE A 30 13.30 -1.41 -7.09
C PHE A 30 13.24 -2.84 -7.63
N ASP A 31 12.07 -3.46 -7.74
CA ASP A 31 11.94 -4.77 -8.39
C ASP A 31 12.37 -4.72 -9.86
N ILE A 32 11.96 -3.69 -10.61
CA ILE A 32 12.41 -3.49 -12.00
C ILE A 32 13.92 -3.33 -12.07
N LEU A 33 14.51 -2.51 -11.19
CA LEU A 33 15.96 -2.33 -11.14
C LEU A 33 16.70 -3.62 -10.79
N TRP A 34 16.14 -4.46 -9.90
CA TRP A 34 16.66 -5.80 -9.65
C TRP A 34 16.65 -6.65 -10.92
N LEU A 35 15.52 -6.72 -11.64
CA LEU A 35 15.37 -7.54 -12.85
C LEU A 35 16.34 -7.16 -13.96
N ILE A 36 16.73 -5.88 -14.03
CA ILE A 36 17.67 -5.39 -15.04
C ILE A 36 19.12 -5.54 -14.56
N THR A 37 19.42 -5.12 -13.32
CA THR A 37 20.80 -4.95 -12.85
C THR A 37 21.35 -6.12 -12.06
N HIS A 38 20.49 -7.01 -11.56
CA HIS A 38 20.85 -8.16 -10.73
C HIS A 38 21.64 -7.76 -9.47
N ARG A 39 21.47 -6.52 -8.98
CA ARG A 39 22.11 -6.03 -7.76
C ARG A 39 21.29 -6.39 -6.51
N ALA A 40 21.88 -7.13 -5.59
CA ALA A 40 21.22 -7.64 -4.39
C ALA A 40 20.66 -6.57 -3.44
N GLY A 41 21.08 -5.31 -3.56
CA GLY A 41 20.54 -4.21 -2.75
C GLY A 41 19.07 -3.87 -3.08
N PHE A 42 18.66 -4.04 -4.34
CA PHE A 42 17.31 -3.65 -4.76
C PHE A 42 16.19 -4.53 -4.16
N PRO A 43 16.28 -5.87 -4.14
CA PRO A 43 15.28 -6.70 -3.46
C PRO A 43 15.12 -6.40 -1.96
N VAL A 44 16.23 -6.05 -1.29
CA VAL A 44 16.22 -5.65 0.12
C VAL A 44 15.48 -4.32 0.29
N ALA A 45 15.83 -3.31 -0.51
CA ALA A 45 15.17 -2.00 -0.49
C ALA A 45 13.68 -2.10 -0.82
N ALA A 46 13.32 -2.89 -1.84
CA ALA A 46 11.93 -3.18 -2.22
C ALA A 46 11.18 -3.76 -1.02
N SER A 47 11.73 -4.77 -0.35
CA SER A 47 11.04 -5.45 0.75
C SER A 47 10.76 -4.53 1.94
N TYR A 48 11.70 -3.67 2.33
CA TYR A 48 11.45 -2.70 3.40
C TYR A 48 10.47 -1.60 2.97
N ALA A 49 10.54 -1.15 1.71
CA ALA A 49 9.56 -0.21 1.17
C ALA A 49 8.14 -0.81 1.15
N ILE A 50 8.00 -2.08 0.78
CA ILE A 50 6.72 -2.80 0.84
C ILE A 50 6.21 -2.86 2.28
N ALA A 51 7.05 -3.28 3.23
CA ALA A 51 6.65 -3.36 4.64
C ALA A 51 6.13 -2.02 5.17
N ALA A 52 6.90 -0.95 4.97
CA ALA A 52 6.53 0.39 5.40
C ALA A 52 5.29 0.90 4.67
N GLY A 53 5.16 0.61 3.37
CA GLY A 53 3.99 0.96 2.56
C GLY A 53 2.73 0.23 3.02
N VAL A 54 2.80 -1.06 3.34
CA VAL A 54 1.68 -1.84 3.91
C VAL A 54 1.26 -1.27 5.26
N ILE A 55 2.20 -0.98 6.16
CA ILE A 55 1.91 -0.37 7.47
C ILE A 55 1.23 0.99 7.27
N GLY A 56 1.76 1.85 6.40
CA GLY A 56 1.17 3.14 6.07
C GLY A 56 -0.23 3.01 5.44
N GLY A 57 -0.43 2.01 4.58
CA GLY A 57 -1.71 1.69 3.94
C GLY A 57 -2.77 1.29 4.96
N LEU A 58 -2.42 0.42 5.91
CA LEU A 58 -3.32 0.00 6.98
C LEU A 58 -3.69 1.17 7.89
N LEU A 59 -2.73 2.01 8.27
CA LEU A 59 -2.99 3.22 9.06
C LEU A 59 -3.93 4.17 8.30
N ALA A 60 -3.65 4.44 7.02
CA ALA A 60 -4.52 5.27 6.18
C ALA A 60 -5.93 4.67 6.03
N ALA A 61 -6.06 3.36 5.90
CA ALA A 61 -7.33 2.66 5.77
C ALA A 61 -8.22 2.83 7.01
N VAL A 62 -7.65 2.86 8.23
CA VAL A 62 -8.41 3.11 9.46
C VAL A 62 -9.10 4.47 9.40
N PHE A 63 -8.36 5.54 9.11
CA PHE A 63 -8.93 6.89 9.03
C PHE A 63 -9.86 7.05 7.83
N GLY A 64 -9.53 6.42 6.70
CA GLY A 64 -10.38 6.41 5.51
C GLY A 64 -11.72 5.71 5.77
N LEU A 65 -11.73 4.63 6.55
CA LEU A 65 -12.95 3.94 6.95
C LEU A 65 -13.80 4.80 7.88
N ILE A 66 -13.21 5.49 8.86
CA ILE A 66 -13.91 6.44 9.74
C ILE A 66 -14.60 7.53 8.91
N ASP A 67 -13.87 8.13 7.97
CA ASP A 67 -14.41 9.16 7.09
C ASP A 67 -15.50 8.60 6.17
N TRP A 68 -15.31 7.40 5.61
CA TRP A 68 -16.30 6.75 4.75
C TRP A 68 -17.59 6.41 5.51
N LEU A 69 -17.51 5.92 6.74
CA LEU A 69 -18.66 5.61 7.59
C LEU A 69 -19.52 6.86 7.85
N ALA A 70 -18.90 8.03 7.95
CA ALA A 70 -19.58 9.31 8.14
C ALA A 70 -20.33 9.83 6.90
N ILE A 71 -20.07 9.28 5.71
CA ILE A 71 -20.76 9.67 4.47
C ILE A 71 -22.22 9.14 4.51
N PRO A 72 -23.23 9.98 4.22
CA PRO A 72 -24.62 9.55 4.11
C PRO A 72 -24.84 8.45 3.06
N THR A 73 -25.73 7.51 3.37
CA THR A 73 -26.11 6.40 2.47
C THR A 73 -26.80 6.92 1.20
N GLY A 74 -26.74 6.14 0.12
CA GLY A 74 -27.35 6.51 -1.18
C GLY A 74 -26.62 7.59 -1.97
N THR A 75 -25.53 8.16 -1.44
CA THR A 75 -24.76 9.19 -2.15
C THR A 75 -23.69 8.58 -3.07
N ARG A 76 -23.40 9.27 -4.19
CA ARG A 76 -22.29 8.92 -5.10
C ARG A 76 -20.95 8.81 -4.36
N ALA A 77 -20.72 9.69 -3.39
CA ALA A 77 -19.48 9.69 -2.63
C ALA A 77 -19.31 8.42 -1.78
N LYS A 78 -20.40 7.85 -1.24
CA LYS A 78 -20.36 6.57 -0.52
C LYS A 78 -19.94 5.42 -1.45
N GLN A 79 -20.49 5.38 -2.66
CA GLN A 79 -20.16 4.35 -3.65
C GLN A 79 -18.70 4.45 -4.13
N VAL A 80 -18.27 5.67 -4.50
CA VAL A 80 -16.88 5.91 -4.93
C VAL A 80 -15.90 5.58 -3.79
N GLY A 81 -16.20 6.00 -2.56
CA GLY A 81 -15.36 5.67 -1.41
C GLY A 81 -15.28 4.18 -1.11
N LEU A 82 -16.36 3.43 -1.35
CA LEU A 82 -16.35 1.96 -1.18
C LEU A 82 -15.47 1.28 -2.24
N LEU A 83 -15.61 1.67 -3.51
CA LEU A 83 -14.78 1.15 -4.61
C LEU A 83 -13.31 1.49 -4.41
N HIS A 84 -13.02 2.75 -4.05
CA HIS A 84 -11.67 3.20 -3.77
C HIS A 84 -11.06 2.48 -2.56
N GLY A 85 -11.77 2.44 -1.43
CA GLY A 85 -11.31 1.76 -0.22
C GLY A 85 -11.10 0.26 -0.45
N GLY A 86 -12.05 -0.41 -1.10
CA GLY A 86 -11.95 -1.83 -1.46
C GLY A 86 -10.77 -2.12 -2.37
N GLY A 87 -10.55 -1.29 -3.40
CA GLY A 87 -9.39 -1.41 -4.29
C GLY A 87 -8.06 -1.28 -3.53
N ASN A 88 -7.94 -0.29 -2.64
CA ASN A 88 -6.74 -0.13 -1.82
C ASN A 88 -6.51 -1.30 -0.86
N VAL A 89 -7.56 -1.91 -0.32
CA VAL A 89 -7.43 -3.13 0.51
C VAL A 89 -6.86 -4.28 -0.33
N VAL A 90 -7.36 -4.49 -1.55
CA VAL A 90 -6.83 -5.51 -2.46
C VAL A 90 -5.35 -5.27 -2.75
N VAL A 91 -4.96 -4.05 -3.14
CA VAL A 91 -3.56 -3.68 -3.39
C VAL A 91 -2.70 -3.93 -2.13
N THR A 92 -3.16 -3.49 -0.97
CA THR A 92 -2.42 -3.66 0.30
C THR A 92 -2.20 -5.14 0.62
N VAL A 93 -3.21 -5.99 0.40
CA VAL A 93 -3.12 -7.44 0.60
C VAL A 93 -2.13 -8.08 -0.38
N LEU A 94 -2.18 -7.71 -1.66
CA LEU A 94 -1.24 -8.22 -2.66
C LEU A 94 0.21 -7.89 -2.29
N PHE A 95 0.48 -6.64 -1.90
CA PHE A 95 1.80 -6.25 -1.43
C PHE A 95 2.22 -6.95 -0.12
N ALA A 96 1.29 -7.13 0.83
CA ALA A 96 1.56 -7.90 2.05
C ALA A 96 1.92 -9.36 1.74
N VAL A 97 1.22 -10.01 0.80
CA VAL A 97 1.54 -11.36 0.33
C VAL A 97 2.90 -11.40 -0.35
N SER A 98 3.22 -10.42 -1.23
CA SER A 98 4.54 -10.29 -1.83
C SER A 98 5.64 -10.22 -0.77
N TRP A 99 5.44 -9.40 0.27
CA TRP A 99 6.39 -9.26 1.37
C TRP A 99 6.59 -10.56 2.16
N LEU A 100 5.50 -11.25 2.50
CA LEU A 100 5.54 -12.53 3.21
C LEU A 100 6.32 -13.58 2.40
N LEU A 101 6.05 -13.69 1.09
CA LEU A 101 6.77 -14.61 0.21
C LEU A 101 8.27 -14.31 0.16
N ARG A 102 8.67 -13.02 0.14
CA ARG A 102 10.08 -12.62 0.17
C ARG A 102 10.74 -12.95 1.52
N SER A 103 10.04 -12.72 2.63
CA SER A 103 10.56 -13.02 3.97
C SER A 103 10.75 -14.51 4.20
N ALA A 104 9.83 -15.35 3.69
CA ALA A 104 9.86 -16.80 3.89
C ALA A 104 10.94 -17.49 3.05
N ALA A 105 11.42 -16.87 1.98
CA ALA A 105 12.37 -17.48 1.05
C ALA A 105 13.79 -17.64 1.61
N GLY A 106 14.15 -16.96 2.71
CA GLY A 106 15.46 -17.11 3.37
C GLY A 106 16.68 -16.73 2.52
N ASN A 107 16.49 -16.09 1.38
CA ASN A 107 17.48 -15.90 0.32
C ASN A 107 17.91 -14.44 0.13
N GLY A 108 17.85 -13.65 1.20
CA GLY A 108 18.19 -12.22 1.15
C GLY A 108 17.14 -11.39 0.41
N TRP A 109 15.85 -11.63 0.69
CA TRP A 109 14.71 -10.88 0.15
C TRP A 109 14.48 -10.99 -1.36
N ARG A 110 15.11 -11.96 -2.04
CA ARG A 110 14.95 -12.14 -3.48
C ARG A 110 13.51 -12.60 -3.78
N PRO A 111 12.78 -11.88 -4.64
CA PRO A 111 11.40 -12.23 -4.90
C PRO A 111 11.31 -13.49 -5.77
N SER A 112 10.37 -14.36 -5.44
CA SER A 112 9.90 -15.40 -6.36
C SER A 112 9.05 -14.77 -7.47
N VAL A 113 8.78 -15.52 -8.53
CA VAL A 113 7.85 -15.08 -9.59
C VAL A 113 6.49 -14.71 -9.00
N LEU A 114 5.98 -15.50 -8.04
CA LEU A 114 4.71 -15.20 -7.37
C LEU A 114 4.77 -13.89 -6.56
N ALA A 115 5.89 -13.64 -5.86
CA ALA A 115 6.07 -12.39 -5.14
C ALA A 115 6.07 -11.17 -6.08
N LEU A 116 6.66 -11.29 -7.27
CA LEU A 116 6.62 -10.24 -8.30
C LEU A 116 5.22 -10.06 -8.87
N VAL A 117 4.52 -11.15 -9.20
CA VAL A 117 3.13 -11.08 -9.68
C VAL A 117 2.25 -10.34 -8.68
N CYS A 118 2.41 -10.63 -7.38
CA CYS A 118 1.68 -9.91 -6.34
C CYS A 118 2.06 -8.42 -6.23
N SER A 119 3.31 -8.01 -6.50
CA SER A 119 3.67 -6.57 -6.45
C SER A 119 3.38 -5.80 -7.75
N PHE A 120 3.06 -6.49 -8.85
CA PHE A 120 2.84 -5.88 -10.17
C PHE A 120 1.36 -5.86 -10.61
N ALA A 121 0.50 -6.62 -9.93
CA ALA A 121 -0.94 -6.68 -10.17
C ALA A 121 -1.68 -5.50 -9.52
#